data_AF-A0A653RRK1-F1
#
_entry.id   AF-A0A653RRK1-F1
#
_cell.length_a   1.000
_cell.length_b   1.000
_cell.length_c   1.000
_cell.angle_alpha   90.00
_cell.angle_beta   90.00
_cell.angle_gamma   90.00
#
_symmetry.space_group_name_H-M   'P 1'
#
loop_
_entity.id
_entity.type
_entity.pdbx_description
1 polymer ?
#
loop_
_entity_poly.entity_id
_entity_poly.type
_entity_poly.pdbx_seq_one_letter_code
_entity_poly.pdbx_strand_id
1 'polypeptide(L)'
;MDVGNMKRWLRITGLIVLFSLFSFSTAKAALVIEPVSSIDVSRPTNYIVGNEQMYIGGKEGYRAYRLSDGTLNLDVKGQATDVLDVSDDEQWVITKQSSGLVTYDSEGIEHHTLDEAKWEHMMISFKDETVQARFLPKSSVVVILTESSGLVWYDVATDQVKKQTFIVRDGRSAPSSQTLRVSKQLIAVGEKRMMSLYTHEGKMTSSFDMEESIESFDVTEDNIVVMIRADGSLYEYNPSTERGTLREIGVHGEIMVSSSGTFFSNETSLYDFKTGKRVYSSIQPGRVVFTPDSTRFVSIGERIELYATSSLNQRIRSIAVNPELKIIESDTKVRPSLIVIRADGKKETITEGVAWTTTSKERLAIENGLFVGKQSGPVVVNATYEDHTASLYIKVVPAPQLTDLEWLKEQKKALDQNGTFEGADYRIGDLYAKVRGTAGKLLLDKKVATRGKFQGSWIYAATNRSKRVNEIVFSFWNYKRPNITERGVQRAFGKPIQTWTKKSKTFETINGSKSWEKRSVGKITAYRTKQKHTVWMYYDTGGKLRMFRLFEKVPK
;
A
#
# COMPACT_ATOMS: atom_id res chain seq x y z
N MET A 1 39.14 -7.04 -51.79
CA MET A 1 40.06 -8.16 -51.51
C MET A 1 39.98 -8.40 -50.02
N ASP A 2 38.93 -9.08 -49.58
CA ASP A 2 38.83 -10.56 -49.44
C ASP A 2 39.65 -11.08 -48.26
N VAL A 3 39.25 -12.08 -47.47
CA VAL A 3 37.99 -12.74 -47.06
C VAL A 3 38.49 -13.93 -46.21
N GLY A 4 37.77 -14.34 -45.16
CA GLY A 4 37.99 -15.62 -44.46
C GLY A 4 37.93 -15.50 -42.94
N ASN A 5 36.78 -15.44 -42.27
CA ASN A 5 35.64 -16.37 -42.28
C ASN A 5 36.01 -17.78 -41.79
N MET A 6 35.80 -18.04 -40.49
CA MET A 6 35.39 -19.37 -40.05
C MET A 6 34.33 -19.27 -38.94
N LYS A 7 33.10 -19.61 -39.34
CA LYS A 7 31.92 -19.83 -38.50
C LYS A 7 31.88 -21.26 -37.99
N ARG A 8 31.39 -21.46 -36.76
CA ARG A 8 30.40 -22.51 -36.36
C ARG A 8 29.92 -22.18 -34.93
N TRP A 9 28.73 -21.59 -34.77
CA TRP A 9 27.43 -22.24 -34.53
C TRP A 9 27.36 -23.18 -33.32
N LEU A 10 26.71 -22.70 -32.25
CA LEU A 10 25.69 -23.48 -31.54
C LEU A 10 24.54 -22.56 -31.11
N ARG A 11 23.32 -23.05 -31.26
CA ARG A 11 22.03 -22.37 -31.08
C ARG A 11 21.42 -22.76 -29.73
N ILE A 12 20.78 -21.76 -29.10
CA ILE A 12 19.54 -21.81 -28.29
C ILE A 12 19.59 -22.53 -26.94
N THR A 13 19.49 -21.76 -25.86
CA THR A 13 18.36 -21.72 -24.89
C THR A 13 18.73 -20.63 -23.86
N GLY A 14 17.99 -19.54 -23.74
CA GLY A 14 16.72 -19.54 -23.01
C GLY A 14 16.96 -19.26 -21.52
N LEU A 15 17.49 -18.09 -21.17
CA LEU A 15 17.36 -17.54 -19.82
C LEU A 15 17.20 -16.03 -19.93
N ILE A 16 15.96 -15.60 -20.19
CA ILE A 16 15.54 -14.23 -19.87
C ILE A 16 15.50 -14.20 -18.35
N VAL A 17 16.61 -13.81 -17.73
CA VAL A 17 16.57 -13.31 -16.35
C VAL A 17 15.78 -12.01 -16.44
N LEU A 18 14.49 -12.11 -16.10
CA LEU A 18 13.71 -10.95 -15.72
C LEU A 18 14.45 -10.34 -14.53
N PHE A 19 15.30 -9.35 -14.79
CA PHE A 19 15.54 -8.29 -13.83
C PHE A 19 14.18 -7.62 -13.62
N SER A 20 13.42 -8.12 -12.64
CA SER A 20 12.39 -7.31 -11.99
C SER A 20 13.15 -6.18 -11.30
N LEU A 21 13.44 -5.13 -12.06
CA LEU A 21 13.62 -3.80 -11.52
C LEU A 21 12.29 -3.49 -10.82
N PHE A 22 12.21 -3.88 -9.55
CA PHE A 22 11.39 -3.16 -8.59
C PHE A 22 12.00 -1.76 -8.56
N SER A 23 11.61 -0.96 -9.55
CA SER A 23 11.57 0.48 -9.39
C SER A 23 10.62 0.64 -8.22
N PHE A 24 11.18 0.84 -7.02
CA PHE A 24 10.45 1.43 -5.92
C PHE A 24 9.98 2.78 -6.48
N SER A 25 8.80 2.81 -7.10
CA SER A 25 8.05 4.03 -7.22
C SER A 25 7.96 4.51 -5.79
N THR A 26 8.64 5.61 -5.49
CA THR A 26 8.51 6.28 -4.20
C THR A 26 7.02 6.48 -4.02
N ALA A 27 6.41 5.65 -3.18
CA ALA A 27 5.06 5.90 -2.74
C ALA A 27 5.14 7.30 -2.16
N LYS A 28 4.39 8.25 -2.74
CA LYS A 28 4.19 9.56 -2.13
C LYS A 28 3.76 9.24 -0.70
N ALA A 29 4.59 9.58 0.29
CA ALA A 29 4.41 9.10 1.66
C ALA A 29 2.95 9.30 2.08
N ALA A 30 2.26 8.22 2.50
CA ALA A 30 0.84 8.30 2.80
C ALA A 30 0.55 9.12 4.06
N LEU A 31 1.57 9.33 4.88
CA LEU A 31 1.56 10.21 6.04
C LEU A 31 2.65 11.28 5.87
N VAL A 32 2.23 12.51 5.62
CA VAL A 32 3.14 13.67 5.58
C VAL A 32 3.21 14.28 6.98
N ILE A 33 4.41 14.39 7.52
CA ILE A 33 4.71 14.97 8.83
C ILE A 33 5.79 16.04 8.64
N GLU A 34 5.52 17.23 9.16
CA GLU A 34 6.47 18.33 9.19
C GLU A 34 7.27 18.31 10.51
N PRO A 35 8.58 18.61 10.47
CA PRO A 35 9.37 18.76 11.67
C PRO A 35 8.95 20.01 12.45
N VAL A 36 9.02 19.91 13.78
CA VAL A 36 8.79 21.01 14.73
C VAL A 36 10.00 21.94 14.78
N SER A 37 11.20 21.36 14.71
CA SER A 37 12.48 22.06 14.73
C SER A 37 13.56 21.17 14.09
N SER A 38 14.75 21.73 13.89
CA SER A 38 15.91 20.99 13.38
C SER A 38 17.21 21.47 14.01
N ILE A 39 18.15 20.55 14.22
CA ILE A 39 19.52 20.83 14.63
C ILE A 39 20.45 20.51 13.44
N ASP A 40 21.29 21.47 13.06
CA ASP A 40 22.23 21.34 11.93
C ASP A 40 23.49 20.56 12.32
N VAL A 41 23.29 19.31 12.74
CA VAL A 41 24.35 18.34 13.02
C VAL A 41 24.03 17.07 12.24
N SER A 42 25.01 16.62 11.45
CA SER A 42 24.84 15.45 10.60
C SER A 42 25.33 14.18 11.30
N ARG A 43 24.45 13.16 11.36
CA ARG A 43 24.76 11.79 11.78
C ARG A 43 25.70 11.67 13.00
N PRO A 44 25.36 12.28 14.16
CA PRO A 44 26.13 12.08 15.38
C PRO A 44 26.15 10.59 15.77
N THR A 45 27.29 10.11 16.23
CA THR A 45 27.47 8.72 16.66
C THR A 45 27.35 8.53 18.18
N ASN A 46 27.58 9.58 18.95
CA ASN A 46 27.38 9.61 20.40
C ASN A 46 26.35 10.71 20.74
N TYR A 47 25.21 10.32 21.27
CA TYR A 47 24.18 11.28 21.69
C TYR A 47 23.23 10.67 22.73
N ILE A 48 22.60 11.56 23.50
CA ILE A 48 21.48 11.26 24.40
C ILE A 48 20.37 12.28 24.12
N VAL A 49 19.13 11.80 24.04
CA VAL A 49 17.95 12.65 23.84
C VAL A 49 17.22 12.77 25.17
N GLY A 50 17.30 13.96 25.77
CA GLY A 50 16.51 14.33 26.94
C GLY A 50 15.10 14.78 26.55
N ASN A 51 14.37 15.32 27.53
CA ASN A 51 13.04 15.87 27.27
C ASN A 51 13.13 17.25 26.61
N GLU A 52 14.05 18.10 27.06
CA GLU A 52 14.21 19.48 26.59
C GLU A 52 15.44 19.67 25.69
N GLN A 53 16.48 18.85 25.89
CA GLN A 53 17.73 18.98 25.17
C GLN A 53 18.21 17.68 24.54
N MET A 54 18.96 17.80 23.46
CA MET A 54 19.76 16.71 22.90
C MET A 54 21.24 16.98 23.17
N TYR A 55 21.90 15.99 23.75
CA TYR A 55 23.31 16.03 24.12
C TYR A 55 24.10 15.24 23.07
N ILE A 56 25.13 15.84 22.50
CA ILE A 56 25.95 15.24 21.45
C ILE A 56 27.41 15.27 21.90
N GLY A 57 27.98 14.10 22.18
CA GLY A 57 29.37 13.95 22.59
C GLY A 57 30.34 13.83 21.41
N GLY A 58 31.62 14.05 21.68
CA GLY A 58 32.70 13.84 20.74
C GLY A 58 34.07 14.20 21.33
N LYS A 59 35.12 14.08 20.51
CA LYS A 59 36.52 14.32 20.93
C LYS A 59 36.78 15.71 21.53
N GLU A 60 35.95 16.69 21.17
CA GLU A 60 36.07 18.08 21.62
C GLU A 60 35.22 18.37 22.87
N GLY A 61 34.66 17.34 23.51
CA GLY A 61 33.66 17.46 24.58
C GLY A 61 32.23 17.24 24.07
N TYR A 62 31.22 17.72 24.81
CA TYR A 62 29.82 17.57 24.42
C TYR A 62 29.11 18.91 24.23
N ARG A 63 28.07 18.88 23.40
CA ARG A 63 27.18 20.03 23.16
C ARG A 63 25.74 19.65 23.51
N ALA A 64 25.02 20.54 24.18
CA ALA A 64 23.59 20.39 24.40
C ALA A 64 22.83 21.37 23.51
N TYR A 65 21.88 20.86 22.73
CA TYR A 65 21.02 21.64 21.85
C TYR A 65 19.59 21.61 22.38
N ARG A 66 18.94 22.76 22.43
CA ARG A 66 17.54 22.84 22.82
C ARG A 66 16.67 22.22 21.73
N LEU A 67 15.83 21.26 22.10
CA LEU A 67 14.94 20.60 21.16
C LEU A 67 13.88 21.56 20.60
N SER A 68 13.39 22.52 21.37
CA SER A 68 12.30 23.41 20.91
C SER A 68 12.63 24.25 19.67
N ASP A 69 13.89 24.66 19.50
CA ASP A 69 14.31 25.57 18.42
C ASP A 69 15.61 25.14 17.71
N GLY A 70 16.27 24.08 18.18
CA GLY A 70 17.52 23.55 17.63
C GLY A 70 18.76 24.36 17.97
N THR A 71 18.66 25.37 18.85
CA THR A 71 19.78 26.24 19.21
C THR A 71 20.76 25.55 20.16
N LEU A 72 22.04 25.87 20.03
CA LEU A 72 23.08 25.44 20.96
C LEU A 72 22.85 26.12 22.32
N ASN A 73 22.62 25.33 23.36
CA ASN A 73 22.42 25.80 24.73
C ASN A 73 23.72 25.76 25.55
N LEU A 74 24.52 24.68 25.40
CA LEU A 74 25.74 24.44 26.17
C LEU A 74 26.82 23.80 25.29
N ASP A 75 28.09 24.16 25.50
CA ASP A 75 29.26 23.63 24.78
C ASP A 75 30.41 23.40 25.77
N VAL A 76 30.54 22.16 26.26
CA VAL A 76 31.58 21.74 27.21
C VAL A 76 32.78 21.21 26.43
N LYS A 77 33.99 21.70 26.73
CA LYS A 77 35.21 21.42 25.95
C LYS A 77 36.09 20.30 26.52
N GLY A 78 36.67 19.50 25.61
CA GLY A 78 37.96 18.80 25.77
C GLY A 78 38.06 17.64 26.79
N GLN A 79 37.03 17.38 27.59
CA GLN A 79 37.09 16.35 28.63
C GLN A 79 36.05 15.23 28.40
N ALA A 80 34.81 15.56 28.04
CA ALA A 80 33.74 14.58 27.84
C ALA A 80 33.72 13.94 26.43
N THR A 81 34.38 12.80 26.25
CA THR A 81 34.47 12.17 24.91
C THR A 81 33.16 11.51 24.49
N ASP A 82 32.41 10.94 25.43
CA ASP A 82 31.13 10.28 25.20
C ASP A 82 30.12 10.68 26.28
N VAL A 83 28.94 11.13 25.89
CA VAL A 83 27.80 11.27 26.81
C VAL A 83 27.20 9.88 27.01
N LEU A 84 27.16 9.41 28.26
CA LEU A 84 26.63 8.08 28.59
C LEU A 84 25.15 8.14 28.91
N ASP A 85 24.72 9.11 29.73
CA ASP A 85 23.32 9.36 30.06
C ASP A 85 23.10 10.75 30.68
N VAL A 86 21.83 11.14 30.78
CA VAL A 86 21.38 12.40 31.41
C VAL A 86 20.19 12.09 32.33
N SER A 87 20.13 12.72 33.50
CA SER A 87 19.00 12.56 34.42
C SER A 87 17.70 13.09 33.79
N ASP A 88 16.54 12.58 34.24
CA ASP A 88 15.25 12.92 33.65
C ASP A 88 14.81 14.38 33.85
N ASP A 89 15.33 15.02 34.91
CA ASP A 89 15.26 16.45 35.17
C ASP A 89 16.36 17.28 34.50
N GLU A 90 17.23 16.62 33.72
CA GLU A 90 18.38 17.19 33.02
C GLU A 90 19.33 18.01 33.90
N GLN A 91 19.35 17.75 35.22
CA GLN A 91 20.28 18.39 36.15
C GLN A 91 21.67 17.79 36.11
N TRP A 92 21.80 16.52 35.72
CA TRP A 92 23.05 15.78 35.76
C TRP A 92 23.34 15.10 34.43
N VAL A 93 24.58 15.25 33.98
CA VAL A 93 25.11 14.57 32.81
C VAL A 93 26.27 13.69 33.26
N ILE A 94 26.27 12.42 32.85
CA ILE A 94 27.42 11.54 33.06
C ILE A 94 28.09 11.23 31.73
N THR A 95 29.41 11.39 31.70
CA THR A 95 30.24 11.23 30.51
C THR A 95 31.35 10.23 30.78
N LYS A 96 31.85 9.60 29.72
CA LYS A 96 33.08 8.83 29.74
C LYS A 96 34.23 9.67 29.22
N GLN A 97 35.38 9.53 29.86
CA GLN A 97 36.65 10.14 29.50
C GLN A 97 37.77 9.10 29.57
N SER A 98 38.98 9.47 29.14
CA SER A 98 40.15 8.59 29.27
C SER A 98 40.54 8.32 30.73
N SER A 99 40.23 9.24 31.64
CA SER A 99 40.51 9.13 33.07
C SER A 99 39.48 8.31 33.85
N GLY A 100 38.29 8.07 33.31
CA GLY A 100 37.18 7.42 34.01
C GLY A 100 35.83 8.02 33.61
N LEU A 101 34.90 8.06 34.55
CA LEU A 101 33.60 8.71 34.38
C LEU A 101 33.63 10.11 34.96
N VAL A 102 32.94 11.05 34.34
CA VAL A 102 32.87 12.43 34.85
C VAL A 102 31.43 12.91 34.82
N THR A 103 31.02 13.55 35.92
CA THR A 103 29.68 14.11 36.10
C THR A 103 29.71 15.61 35.97
N TYR A 104 28.69 16.16 35.31
CA TYR A 104 28.49 17.59 35.10
C TYR A 104 27.10 17.97 35.58
N ASP A 105 26.96 19.19 36.08
CA ASP A 105 25.65 19.80 36.31
C ASP A 105 25.03 20.35 35.01
N SER A 106 23.84 20.93 35.13
CA SER A 106 23.11 21.53 33.99
C SER A 106 23.81 22.74 33.36
N GLU A 107 24.75 23.38 34.05
CA GLU A 107 25.57 24.49 33.53
C GLU A 107 26.85 24.00 32.85
N GLY A 108 27.10 22.68 32.84
CA GLY A 108 28.31 22.07 32.29
C GLY A 108 29.53 22.21 33.20
N ILE A 109 29.32 22.48 34.49
CA ILE A 109 30.39 22.53 35.48
C ILE A 109 30.68 21.09 35.93
N GLU A 110 31.95 20.71 35.84
CA GLU A 110 32.42 19.41 36.33
C GLU A 110 32.21 19.33 37.85
N HIS A 111 31.54 18.27 38.31
CA HIS A 111 31.29 18.03 39.71
C HIS A 111 32.27 16.98 40.27
N HIS A 112 32.34 15.81 39.63
CA HIS A 112 33.21 14.71 40.07
C HIS A 112 33.81 13.94 38.90
N THR A 113 35.10 13.59 39.04
CA THR A 113 35.79 12.58 38.24
C THR A 113 35.88 11.28 39.04
N LEU A 114 35.24 10.23 38.53
CA LEU A 114 35.13 8.90 39.11
C LEU A 114 36.02 7.93 38.32
N ASP A 115 37.24 7.73 38.81
CA ASP A 115 38.21 6.83 38.20
C ASP A 115 38.23 5.47 38.92
N GLU A 116 38.21 5.51 40.26
CA GLU A 116 38.00 4.39 41.16
C GLU A 116 37.12 4.81 42.36
N ALA A 117 36.41 3.86 42.97
CA ALA A 117 35.72 4.10 44.23
C ALA A 117 35.86 2.91 45.19
N LYS A 118 35.98 3.23 46.48
CA LYS A 118 35.98 2.21 47.53
C LYS A 118 34.55 1.86 47.92
N TRP A 119 34.24 0.57 47.89
CA TRP A 119 32.98 0.03 48.41
C TRP A 119 33.27 -1.14 49.35
N GLU A 120 32.95 -0.99 50.62
CA GLU A 120 33.34 -1.94 51.68
C GLU A 120 34.84 -2.28 51.64
N HIS A 121 35.18 -3.52 51.27
CA HIS A 121 36.54 -4.04 51.17
C HIS A 121 37.04 -4.11 49.71
N MET A 122 36.26 -3.60 48.75
CA MET A 122 36.55 -3.63 47.33
C MET A 122 36.94 -2.25 46.80
N MET A 123 37.81 -2.25 45.79
CA MET A 123 38.07 -1.11 44.92
C MET A 123 37.36 -1.37 43.58
N ILE A 124 36.47 -0.46 43.20
CA ILE A 124 35.71 -0.50 41.96
C ILE A 124 36.43 0.38 40.95
N SER A 125 36.79 -0.18 39.79
CA SER A 125 37.33 0.59 38.66
C SER A 125 36.23 1.02 37.71
N PHE A 126 36.31 2.25 37.22
CA PHE A 126 35.41 2.81 36.19
C PHE A 126 36.10 3.10 34.86
N LYS A 127 37.34 2.62 34.69
CA LYS A 127 38.15 2.81 33.48
C LYS A 127 37.87 1.75 32.39
N ASP A 128 36.83 0.94 32.58
CA ASP A 128 36.50 -0.18 31.71
C ASP A 128 36.09 0.30 30.30
N GLU A 129 36.57 -0.40 29.25
CA GLU A 129 36.32 -0.01 27.86
C GLU A 129 34.82 -0.05 27.49
N THR A 130 34.05 -0.94 28.12
CA THR A 130 32.63 -1.18 27.80
C THR A 130 31.65 -0.66 28.85
N VAL A 131 32.08 0.28 29.70
CA VAL A 131 31.22 0.87 30.75
C VAL A 131 29.94 1.46 30.17
N GLN A 132 28.80 1.13 30.79
CA GLN A 132 27.51 1.76 30.52
C GLN A 132 26.98 2.38 31.81
N ALA A 133 26.29 3.51 31.70
CA ALA A 133 25.71 4.20 32.85
C ALA A 133 24.29 4.62 32.50
N ARG A 134 23.36 4.48 33.45
CA ARG A 134 21.96 4.92 33.30
C ARG A 134 21.44 5.52 34.59
N PHE A 135 20.85 6.71 34.55
CA PHE A 135 20.20 7.31 35.72
C PHE A 135 18.97 6.51 36.11
N LEU A 136 18.74 6.39 37.42
CA LEU A 136 17.45 5.98 37.93
C LEU A 136 16.44 7.12 37.71
N PRO A 137 15.16 6.80 37.40
CA PRO A 137 14.14 7.82 37.20
C PRO A 137 13.97 8.70 38.44
N LYS A 138 13.85 10.02 38.22
CA LYS A 138 13.63 11.05 39.25
C LYS A 138 14.67 11.01 40.36
N SER A 139 15.93 10.77 40.00
CA SER A 139 17.01 10.52 40.94
C SER A 139 18.36 11.04 40.43
N SER A 140 19.22 11.45 41.36
CA SER A 140 20.65 11.71 41.13
C SER A 140 21.49 10.42 41.11
N VAL A 141 20.87 9.26 41.34
CA VAL A 141 21.57 7.97 41.36
C VAL A 141 21.71 7.43 39.95
N VAL A 142 22.94 7.17 39.54
CA VAL A 142 23.28 6.48 38.31
C VAL A 142 23.65 5.03 38.62
N VAL A 143 23.11 4.12 37.81
CA VAL A 143 23.50 2.71 37.78
C VAL A 143 24.56 2.54 36.71
N ILE A 144 25.73 2.07 37.11
CA ILE A 144 26.88 1.88 36.25
C ILE A 144 27.14 0.38 36.13
N LEU A 145 27.18 -0.10 34.90
CA LEU A 145 27.58 -1.45 34.56
C LEU A 145 29.07 -1.44 34.17
N THR A 146 29.89 -2.11 34.96
CA THR A 146 31.33 -2.29 34.71
C THR A 146 31.65 -3.76 34.46
N GLU A 147 32.73 -4.04 33.74
CA GLU A 147 33.13 -5.42 33.46
C GLU A 147 33.61 -6.14 34.71
N SER A 148 34.36 -5.42 35.53
CA SER A 148 35.05 -5.94 36.71
C SER A 148 34.13 -6.10 37.93
N SER A 149 33.10 -5.26 38.05
CA SER A 149 32.35 -5.10 39.30
C SER A 149 30.83 -5.24 39.15
N GLY A 150 30.31 -5.56 37.96
CA GLY A 150 28.87 -5.71 37.74
C GLY A 150 28.13 -4.39 37.84
N LEU A 151 27.05 -4.33 38.61
CA LEU A 151 26.24 -3.12 38.78
C LEU A 151 26.68 -2.32 40.00
N VAL A 152 26.85 -1.01 39.82
CA VAL A 152 27.26 -0.06 40.86
C VAL A 152 26.28 1.12 40.87
N TRP A 153 25.73 1.44 42.03
CA TRP A 153 24.86 2.60 42.22
C TRP A 153 25.70 3.73 42.79
N TYR A 154 25.88 4.79 42.02
CA TYR A 154 26.62 5.98 42.41
C TYR A 154 25.66 7.17 42.46
N ASP A 155 25.64 7.89 43.57
CA ASP A 155 24.85 9.11 43.72
C ASP A 155 25.71 10.32 43.38
N VAL A 156 25.42 10.94 42.24
CA VAL A 156 26.23 12.05 41.72
C VAL A 156 26.12 13.31 42.58
N ALA A 157 25.01 13.46 43.32
CA ALA A 157 24.78 14.62 44.17
C ALA A 157 25.52 14.52 45.52
N THR A 158 25.77 13.31 46.01
CA THR A 158 26.47 13.09 47.30
C THR A 158 27.87 12.50 47.18
N ASP A 159 28.32 12.24 45.95
CA ASP A 159 29.63 11.61 45.65
C ASP A 159 29.85 10.30 46.39
N GLN A 160 28.84 9.42 46.38
CA GLN A 160 28.88 8.19 47.14
C GLN A 160 28.42 7.00 46.31
N VAL A 161 29.22 5.93 46.33
CA VAL A 161 28.73 4.60 45.99
C VAL A 161 27.71 4.20 47.07
N LYS A 162 26.48 3.94 46.65
CA LYS A 162 25.37 3.51 47.52
C LYS A 162 25.23 2.00 47.57
N LYS A 163 25.66 1.30 46.53
CA LYS A 163 25.54 -0.14 46.40
C LYS A 163 26.46 -0.69 45.31
N GLN A 164 26.90 -1.93 45.49
CA GLN A 164 27.44 -2.77 44.42
C GLN A 164 26.70 -4.11 44.41
N THR A 165 26.48 -4.67 43.22
CA THR A 165 25.88 -5.99 43.03
C THR A 165 26.59 -6.70 41.90
N PHE A 166 27.15 -7.87 42.23
CA PHE A 166 27.65 -8.78 41.21
C PHE A 166 26.51 -9.28 40.35
N ILE A 167 26.69 -9.22 39.05
CA ILE A 167 25.77 -9.82 38.10
C ILE A 167 26.34 -11.15 37.63
N VAL A 168 25.45 -12.08 37.27
CA VAL A 168 25.85 -13.30 36.59
C VAL A 168 26.26 -12.91 35.18
N ARG A 169 27.48 -13.24 34.77
CA ARG A 169 27.93 -13.11 33.39
C ARG A 169 28.34 -14.48 32.88
N ASP A 170 27.85 -14.90 31.71
CA ASP A 170 28.18 -16.23 31.16
C ASP A 170 29.48 -16.21 30.32
N GLY A 171 30.29 -15.15 30.44
CA GLY A 171 31.52 -14.97 29.64
C GLY A 171 31.28 -14.87 28.12
N ARG A 172 30.01 -14.78 27.68
CA ARG A 172 29.63 -14.64 26.27
C ARG A 172 29.67 -13.17 25.87
N SER A 173 30.11 -12.91 24.64
CA SER A 173 30.15 -11.56 24.08
C SER A 173 28.77 -10.89 24.17
N ALA A 174 28.70 -9.77 24.89
CA ALA A 174 27.50 -8.95 25.06
C ALA A 174 26.94 -8.41 23.73
N PRO A 175 25.66 -7.98 23.68
CA PRO A 175 25.16 -7.16 22.57
C PRO A 175 26.06 -5.93 22.37
N SER A 176 26.32 -5.57 21.12
CA SER A 176 27.42 -4.66 20.76
C SER A 176 27.29 -3.21 21.27
N SER A 177 26.12 -2.78 21.77
CA SER A 177 25.91 -1.42 22.27
C SER A 177 24.84 -1.24 23.38
N GLN A 178 23.97 -2.23 23.62
CA GLN A 178 22.86 -2.11 24.58
C GLN A 178 22.88 -3.26 25.58
N THR A 179 23.61 -3.11 26.69
CA THR A 179 23.65 -4.13 27.75
C THR A 179 22.87 -3.71 28.98
N LEU A 180 22.73 -2.41 29.23
CA LEU A 180 22.04 -1.85 30.39
C LEU A 180 20.84 -0.99 29.97
N ARG A 181 19.68 -1.26 30.56
CA ARG A 181 18.47 -0.43 30.44
C ARG A 181 17.80 -0.23 31.78
N VAL A 182 17.15 0.92 31.94
CA VAL A 182 16.43 1.27 33.17
C VAL A 182 15.02 1.70 32.80
N SER A 183 14.03 1.10 33.46
CA SER A 183 12.63 1.49 33.39
C SER A 183 12.20 2.15 34.71
N LYS A 184 10.90 2.40 34.85
CA LYS A 184 10.31 2.97 36.07
C LYS A 184 10.60 2.20 37.35
N GLN A 185 10.76 0.88 37.27
CA GLN A 185 10.94 0.03 38.46
C GLN A 185 12.02 -1.05 38.30
N LEU A 186 12.57 -1.24 37.11
CA LEU A 186 13.53 -2.29 36.83
C LEU A 186 14.80 -1.76 36.21
N ILE A 187 15.87 -2.52 36.42
CA ILE A 187 17.12 -2.47 35.68
C ILE A 187 17.20 -3.77 34.90
N ALA A 188 17.36 -3.70 33.59
CA ALA A 188 17.48 -4.84 32.70
C ALA A 188 18.92 -4.93 32.18
N VAL A 189 19.51 -6.12 32.32
CA VAL A 189 20.84 -6.44 31.84
C VAL A 189 20.76 -7.60 30.85
N GLY A 190 21.14 -7.34 29.59
CA GLY A 190 21.12 -8.34 28.52
C GLY A 190 22.51 -8.79 28.10
N GLU A 191 22.73 -10.10 28.03
CA GLU A 191 23.99 -10.72 27.63
C GLU A 191 23.79 -11.86 26.65
N LYS A 192 24.05 -11.66 25.36
CA LYS A 192 23.90 -12.60 24.23
C LYS A 192 22.59 -13.39 24.20
N ARG A 193 22.35 -14.33 25.12
CA ARG A 193 21.10 -15.10 25.25
C ARG A 193 20.43 -14.93 26.62
N MET A 194 21.12 -14.40 27.60
CA MET A 194 20.61 -14.22 28.95
C MET A 194 20.02 -12.83 29.12
N MET A 195 18.90 -12.75 29.83
CA MET A 195 18.31 -11.50 30.32
C MET A 195 18.17 -11.60 31.83
N SER A 196 18.72 -10.63 32.56
CA SER A 196 18.62 -10.53 34.01
C SER A 196 17.97 -9.21 34.40
N LEU A 197 16.97 -9.29 35.28
CA LEU A 197 16.18 -8.16 35.74
C LEU A 197 16.42 -7.93 37.23
N TYR A 198 16.61 -6.68 37.60
CA TYR A 198 16.86 -6.24 38.97
C TYR A 198 15.88 -5.13 39.35
N THR A 199 15.53 -5.04 40.63
CA THR A 199 14.89 -3.83 41.16
C THR A 199 15.88 -2.68 41.20
N HIS A 200 15.40 -1.44 41.36
CA HIS A 200 16.25 -0.27 41.55
C HIS A 200 17.14 -0.36 42.80
N GLU A 201 16.77 -1.19 43.78
CA GLU A 201 17.60 -1.49 44.95
C GLU A 201 18.61 -2.62 44.68
N GLY A 202 18.74 -3.11 43.45
CA GLY A 202 19.71 -4.14 43.05
C GLY A 202 19.34 -5.56 43.44
N LYS A 203 18.06 -5.85 43.75
CA LYS A 203 17.61 -7.22 43.98
C LYS A 203 17.22 -7.87 42.66
N MET A 204 17.82 -9.01 42.32
CA MET A 204 17.41 -9.77 41.12
C MET A 204 15.96 -10.26 41.27
N THR A 205 15.12 -9.95 40.28
CA THR A 205 13.70 -10.35 40.21
C THR A 205 13.49 -11.51 39.26
N SER A 206 14.23 -11.55 38.16
CA SER A 206 14.13 -12.61 37.15
C SER A 206 15.46 -12.78 36.43
N SER A 207 15.75 -13.99 35.96
CA SER A 207 16.86 -14.28 35.05
C SER A 207 16.46 -15.45 34.17
N PHE A 208 16.59 -15.29 32.86
CA PHE A 208 16.18 -16.31 31.91
C PHE A 208 17.07 -16.33 30.67
N ASP A 209 17.22 -17.54 30.11
CA ASP A 209 17.92 -17.78 28.85
C ASP A 209 16.94 -17.83 27.68
N MET A 210 17.32 -17.17 26.59
CA MET A 210 16.63 -17.18 25.33
C MET A 210 17.10 -18.32 24.44
N GLU A 211 16.19 -18.86 23.65
CA GLU A 211 16.51 -19.87 22.63
C GLU A 211 17.40 -19.33 21.52
N GLU A 212 17.19 -18.06 21.12
CA GLU A 212 18.05 -17.35 20.16
C GLU A 212 18.76 -16.19 20.83
N SER A 213 19.86 -15.74 20.22
CA SER A 213 20.62 -14.60 20.74
C SER A 213 19.81 -13.31 20.61
N ILE A 214 19.85 -12.49 21.66
CA ILE A 214 19.40 -11.10 21.72
C ILE A 214 20.35 -10.28 20.85
N GLU A 215 19.80 -9.68 19.80
CA GLU A 215 20.50 -8.73 18.94
C GLU A 215 20.49 -7.33 19.57
N SER A 216 19.33 -6.92 20.09
CA SER A 216 19.11 -5.63 20.75
C SER A 216 17.87 -5.70 21.64
N PHE A 217 17.81 -4.86 22.67
CA PHE A 217 16.65 -4.80 23.55
C PHE A 217 16.43 -3.41 24.14
N ASP A 218 15.19 -3.15 24.52
CA ASP A 218 14.80 -1.95 25.24
C ASP A 218 13.69 -2.26 26.27
N VAL A 219 13.39 -1.28 27.11
CA VAL A 219 12.35 -1.39 28.14
C VAL A 219 11.34 -0.24 28.04
N THR A 220 10.06 -0.56 28.21
CA THR A 220 8.99 0.45 28.31
C THR A 220 8.90 1.03 29.72
N GLU A 221 8.15 2.13 29.88
CA GLU A 221 7.87 2.69 31.21
C GLU A 221 7.12 1.69 32.10
N ASP A 222 6.25 0.87 31.52
CA ASP A 222 5.49 -0.18 32.20
C ASP A 222 6.28 -1.49 32.44
N ASN A 223 7.62 -1.41 32.40
CA ASN A 223 8.54 -2.50 32.69
C ASN A 223 8.49 -3.68 31.71
N ILE A 224 7.86 -3.52 30.54
CA ILE A 224 7.87 -4.54 29.48
C ILE A 224 9.23 -4.50 28.80
N VAL A 225 9.89 -5.67 28.72
CA VAL A 225 11.16 -5.84 28.01
C VAL A 225 10.85 -6.24 26.57
N VAL A 226 11.39 -5.50 25.61
CA VAL A 226 11.24 -5.75 24.18
C VAL A 226 12.59 -6.10 23.61
N MET A 227 12.69 -7.23 22.92
CA MET A 227 13.93 -7.76 22.36
C MET A 227 13.75 -8.03 20.87
N ILE A 228 14.77 -7.71 20.08
CA ILE A 228 14.96 -8.32 18.76
C ILE A 228 15.93 -9.47 18.91
N ARG A 229 15.55 -10.63 18.37
CA ARG A 229 16.37 -11.84 18.32
C ARG A 229 17.14 -11.87 17.00
N ALA A 230 18.24 -12.62 16.97
CA ALA A 230 19.13 -12.73 15.82
C ALA A 230 18.47 -13.32 14.55
N ASP A 231 17.31 -13.97 14.68
CA ASP A 231 16.47 -14.45 13.58
C ASP A 231 15.52 -13.37 13.03
N GLY A 232 15.55 -12.15 13.59
CA GLY A 232 14.73 -11.01 13.22
C GLY A 232 13.34 -11.01 13.87
N SER A 233 13.06 -11.93 14.79
CA SER A 233 11.81 -11.96 15.53
C SER A 233 11.82 -11.00 16.73
N LEU A 234 10.67 -10.41 17.03
CA LEU A 234 10.47 -9.54 18.18
C LEU A 234 9.85 -10.34 19.32
N TYR A 235 10.50 -10.30 20.48
CA TYR A 235 10.06 -10.95 21.71
C TYR A 235 9.73 -9.90 22.78
N GLU A 236 8.50 -9.93 23.25
CA GLU A 236 7.98 -9.04 24.30
C GLU A 236 7.79 -9.85 25.58
N TYR A 237 8.46 -9.45 26.66
CA TYR A 237 8.38 -10.11 27.96
C TYR A 237 7.80 -9.16 29.01
N ASN A 238 6.74 -9.59 29.68
CA ASN A 238 6.13 -8.86 30.79
C ASN A 238 6.52 -9.52 32.12
N PRO A 239 7.45 -8.93 32.90
CA PRO A 239 7.93 -9.50 34.15
C PRO A 239 6.84 -9.67 35.21
N SER A 240 5.81 -8.81 35.22
CA SER A 240 4.73 -8.85 36.21
C SER A 240 3.83 -10.09 36.04
N THR A 241 3.81 -10.67 34.84
CA THR A 241 3.00 -11.85 34.53
C THR A 241 3.84 -13.07 34.17
N GLU A 242 5.16 -12.90 34.07
CA GLU A 242 6.13 -13.87 33.56
C GLU A 242 5.74 -14.46 32.19
N ARG A 243 5.07 -13.66 31.36
CA ARG A 243 4.62 -14.08 30.01
C ARG A 243 5.43 -13.39 28.93
N GLY A 244 5.85 -14.21 27.96
CA GLY A 244 6.48 -13.77 26.72
C GLY A 244 5.55 -13.91 25.51
N THR A 245 5.66 -13.00 24.56
CA THR A 245 4.99 -13.06 23.25
C THR A 245 6.02 -12.91 22.14
N LEU A 246 6.04 -13.85 21.20
CA LEU A 246 6.93 -13.84 20.04
C LEU A 246 6.17 -13.39 18.78
N ARG A 247 6.79 -12.52 17.98
CA ARG A 247 6.27 -12.05 16.69
C ARG A 247 7.35 -12.13 15.61
N GLU A 248 7.06 -12.84 14.52
CA GLU A 248 7.94 -12.91 13.34
C GLU A 248 7.73 -11.66 12.49
N ILE A 249 8.62 -10.67 12.66
CA ILE A 249 8.53 -9.38 11.96
C ILE A 249 9.71 -9.09 11.02
N GLY A 250 10.82 -9.83 11.14
CA GLY A 250 12.01 -9.68 10.28
C GLY A 250 12.72 -8.34 10.47
N VAL A 251 12.78 -7.84 11.70
CA VAL A 251 13.47 -6.58 12.07
C VAL A 251 14.82 -6.92 12.66
N HIS A 252 15.85 -6.18 12.25
CA HIS A 252 17.22 -6.29 12.74
C HIS A 252 17.79 -4.91 13.11
N GLY A 253 18.94 -4.92 13.77
CA GLY A 253 19.67 -3.75 14.23
C GLY A 253 19.26 -3.30 15.63
N GLU A 254 19.91 -2.21 16.08
CA GLU A 254 19.61 -1.59 17.36
C GLU A 254 18.17 -1.05 17.37
N ILE A 255 17.39 -1.43 18.38
CA ILE A 255 16.04 -0.94 18.60
C ILE A 255 15.94 0.09 19.70
N MET A 256 14.91 0.93 19.57
CA MET A 256 14.42 1.81 20.64
C MET A 256 12.92 1.72 20.71
N VAL A 257 12.38 1.71 21.92
CA VAL A 257 10.94 1.65 22.16
C VAL A 257 10.50 2.96 22.79
N SER A 258 9.39 3.54 22.31
CA SER A 258 8.81 4.69 22.99
C SER A 258 8.42 4.28 24.41
N SER A 259 8.66 5.11 25.42
CA SER A 259 8.29 4.85 26.82
C SER A 259 6.84 4.38 26.99
N SER A 260 5.92 4.91 26.18
CA SER A 260 4.50 4.50 26.14
C SER A 260 4.23 3.10 25.56
N GLY A 261 5.23 2.39 25.04
CA GLY A 261 5.09 1.10 24.37
C GLY A 261 4.29 1.12 23.07
N THR A 262 4.00 2.30 22.50
CA THR A 262 3.17 2.42 21.29
C THR A 262 3.97 2.17 20.01
N PHE A 263 5.25 2.57 20.02
CA PHE A 263 6.13 2.50 18.86
C PHE A 263 7.45 1.86 19.22
N PHE A 264 8.09 1.29 18.23
CA PHE A 264 9.51 0.98 18.28
C PHE A 264 10.16 1.33 16.95
N SER A 265 11.45 1.63 16.97
CA SER A 265 12.25 1.92 15.81
C SER A 265 13.44 0.98 15.75
N ASN A 266 14.01 0.85 14.55
CA ASN A 266 15.40 0.46 14.39
C ASN A 266 16.18 1.61 13.73
N GLU A 267 17.40 1.33 13.27
CA GLU A 267 18.26 2.33 12.62
C GLU A 267 17.68 3.00 11.38
N THR A 268 16.66 2.41 10.75
CA THR A 268 16.16 2.87 9.42
C THR A 268 14.66 3.11 9.36
N SER A 269 13.91 2.58 10.32
CA SER A 269 12.47 2.43 10.21
C SER A 269 11.78 2.57 11.56
N LEU A 270 10.58 3.14 11.51
CA LEU A 270 9.66 3.27 12.62
C LEU A 270 8.52 2.26 12.44
N TYR A 271 8.06 1.66 13.54
CA TYR A 271 7.05 0.61 13.54
C TYR A 271 5.99 0.88 14.61
N ASP A 272 4.74 0.53 14.29
CA ASP A 272 3.67 0.44 15.26
C ASP A 272 3.84 -0.85 16.06
N PHE A 273 4.07 -0.73 17.37
CA PHE A 273 4.45 -1.86 18.22
C PHE A 273 3.38 -2.95 18.28
N LYS A 274 2.11 -2.54 18.35
CA LYS A 274 0.96 -3.45 18.47
C LYS A 274 0.76 -4.32 17.23
N THR A 275 0.94 -3.73 16.06
CA THR A 275 0.71 -4.39 14.76
C THR A 275 1.97 -5.00 14.16
N GLY A 276 3.15 -4.55 14.59
CA GLY A 276 4.43 -4.89 13.98
C GLY A 276 4.62 -4.31 12.57
N LYS A 277 3.72 -3.40 12.14
CA LYS A 277 3.72 -2.82 10.80
C LYS A 277 4.59 -1.57 10.75
N ARG A 278 5.25 -1.35 9.62
CA ARG A 278 6.09 -0.17 9.42
C ARG A 278 5.19 1.06 9.30
N VAL A 279 5.61 2.16 9.93
CA VAL A 279 4.99 3.47 9.75
C VAL A 279 5.64 4.16 8.56
N TYR A 280 4.97 4.14 7.42
CA TYR A 280 5.40 4.86 6.22
C TYR A 280 5.04 6.35 6.36
N SER A 281 6.05 7.21 6.29
CA SER A 281 5.87 8.66 6.47
C SER A 281 6.92 9.46 5.71
N SER A 282 6.76 10.79 5.67
CA SER A 282 7.75 11.71 5.10
C SER A 282 8.92 12.04 6.03
N ILE A 283 9.00 11.39 7.21
CA ILE A 283 10.12 11.55 8.13
C ILE A 283 11.41 11.21 7.37
N GLN A 284 12.44 12.04 7.53
CA GLN A 284 13.72 11.79 6.87
C GLN A 284 14.26 10.39 7.24
N PRO A 285 14.95 9.68 6.31
CA PRO A 285 15.62 8.44 6.62
C PRO A 285 16.69 8.66 7.71
N GLY A 286 16.64 7.84 8.75
CA GLY A 286 17.54 7.97 9.88
C GLY A 286 17.08 7.18 11.08
N ARG A 287 17.91 7.20 12.13
CA ARG A 287 17.57 6.56 13.40
C ARG A 287 16.54 7.41 14.13
N VAL A 288 15.44 6.79 14.54
CA VAL A 288 14.36 7.45 15.29
C VAL A 288 14.53 7.20 16.78
N VAL A 289 14.52 8.27 17.57
CA VAL A 289 14.75 8.23 19.02
C VAL A 289 13.66 9.05 19.71
N PHE A 290 12.96 8.47 20.67
CA PHE A 290 11.90 9.14 21.41
C PHE A 290 12.49 9.97 22.56
N THR A 291 11.84 11.08 22.90
CA THR A 291 12.09 11.75 24.19
C THR A 291 11.63 10.84 25.33
N PRO A 292 12.23 10.94 26.54
CA PRO A 292 11.86 10.11 27.69
C PRO A 292 10.36 10.15 28.02
N ASP A 293 9.70 11.30 27.88
CA ASP A 293 8.25 11.46 28.06
C ASP A 293 7.40 10.96 26.87
N SER A 294 8.03 10.51 25.78
CA SER A 294 7.41 10.09 24.51
C SER A 294 6.50 11.12 23.82
N THR A 295 6.52 12.40 24.23
CA THR A 295 5.70 13.43 23.59
C THR A 295 6.26 13.86 22.23
N ARG A 296 7.58 13.67 22.05
CA ARG A 296 8.33 13.99 20.83
C ARG A 296 9.25 12.84 20.45
N PHE A 297 9.79 12.93 19.24
CA PHE A 297 10.89 12.07 18.79
C PHE A 297 11.77 12.82 17.80
N VAL A 298 13.03 12.45 17.73
CA VAL A 298 13.97 12.94 16.73
C VAL A 298 14.20 11.88 15.66
N SER A 299 14.39 12.31 14.42
CA SER A 299 15.01 11.50 13.36
C SER A 299 16.41 12.03 13.12
N ILE A 300 17.41 11.14 13.19
CA ILE A 300 18.83 11.46 13.08
C ILE A 300 19.32 11.00 11.71
N GLY A 301 19.44 11.96 10.79
CA GLY A 301 19.80 11.74 9.39
C GLY A 301 20.87 12.72 8.92
N GLU A 302 20.64 13.36 7.77
CA GLU A 302 21.55 14.40 7.24
C GLU A 302 21.62 15.62 8.18
N ARG A 303 20.51 15.91 8.84
CA ARG A 303 20.39 16.79 9.99
C ARG A 303 19.61 16.05 11.08
N ILE A 304 19.42 16.65 12.24
CA ILE A 304 18.51 16.10 13.25
C ILE A 304 17.20 16.87 13.15
N GLU A 305 16.09 16.16 13.02
CA GLU A 305 14.76 16.74 12.92
C GLU A 305 13.89 16.26 14.06
N LEU A 306 13.23 17.19 14.74
CA LEU A 306 12.32 16.91 15.83
C LEU A 306 10.88 16.86 15.32
N TYR A 307 10.11 15.92 15.83
CA TYR A 307 8.72 15.71 15.47
C TYR A 307 7.86 15.53 16.72
N ALA A 308 6.58 15.92 16.62
CA ALA A 308 5.60 15.60 17.65
C ALA A 308 5.11 14.15 17.47
N THR A 309 5.09 13.35 18.54
CA THR A 309 4.59 11.97 18.50
C THR A 309 3.12 11.91 18.10
N SER A 310 2.34 12.95 18.43
CA SER A 310 0.92 13.06 18.06
C SER A 310 0.68 13.05 16.54
N SER A 311 1.67 13.48 15.74
CA SER A 311 1.59 13.41 14.26
C SER A 311 1.50 11.96 13.75
N LEU A 312 2.00 10.98 14.51
CA LEU A 312 1.92 9.56 14.18
C LEU A 312 0.51 8.98 14.40
N ASN A 313 -0.43 9.72 14.98
CA ASN A 313 -1.83 9.27 15.11
C ASN A 313 -2.57 9.23 13.76
N GLN A 314 -2.00 9.83 12.72
CA GLN A 314 -2.53 9.75 11.37
C GLN A 314 -2.00 8.54 10.58
N ARG A 315 -1.18 7.67 11.19
CA ARG A 315 -0.71 6.43 10.54
C ARG A 315 -1.86 5.49 10.22
N ILE A 316 -1.64 4.59 9.27
CA ILE A 316 -2.59 3.53 8.93
C ILE A 316 -2.68 2.56 10.10
N ARG A 317 -3.92 2.26 10.52
CA ARG A 317 -4.21 1.21 11.51
C ARG A 317 -4.76 -0.05 10.86
N SER A 318 -5.57 0.13 9.82
CA SER A 318 -6.14 -0.98 9.04
C SER A 318 -6.66 -0.48 7.71
N ILE A 319 -6.84 -1.39 6.76
CA ILE A 319 -7.43 -1.10 5.46
C ILE A 319 -8.58 -2.08 5.18
N ALA A 320 -9.53 -1.67 4.34
CA ALA A 320 -10.61 -2.51 3.86
C ALA A 320 -10.95 -2.14 2.41
N VAL A 321 -11.17 -3.12 1.54
CA VAL A 321 -11.68 -2.85 0.19
C VAL A 321 -13.09 -2.27 0.31
N ASN A 322 -13.41 -1.24 -0.49
CA ASN A 322 -14.73 -0.59 -0.43
C ASN A 322 -15.85 -1.63 -0.68
N PRO A 323 -16.79 -1.81 0.27
CA PRO A 323 -17.85 -2.82 0.18
C PRO A 323 -18.85 -2.56 -0.98
N GLU A 324 -18.89 -1.37 -1.56
CA GLU A 324 -19.68 -1.07 -2.77
C GLU A 324 -19.22 -1.89 -3.98
N LEU A 325 -17.98 -2.39 -3.96
CA LEU A 325 -17.43 -3.23 -5.03
C LEU A 325 -17.86 -4.71 -4.95
N LYS A 326 -18.70 -5.09 -3.98
CA LYS A 326 -19.15 -6.49 -3.78
C LYS A 326 -19.86 -7.09 -5.00
N ILE A 327 -20.45 -6.26 -5.85
CA ILE A 327 -21.12 -6.70 -7.07
C ILE A 327 -20.56 -5.89 -8.24
N ILE A 328 -20.14 -6.60 -9.29
CA ILE A 328 -19.68 -5.98 -10.53
C ILE A 328 -20.43 -6.64 -11.68
N GLU A 329 -20.96 -5.84 -12.60
CA GLU A 329 -21.65 -6.36 -13.78
C GLU A 329 -20.63 -6.75 -14.87
N SER A 330 -20.92 -7.81 -15.62
CA SER A 330 -20.12 -8.18 -16.79
C SER A 330 -20.05 -7.03 -17.80
N ASP A 331 -18.91 -6.89 -18.47
CA ASP A 331 -18.61 -5.84 -19.45
C ASP A 331 -18.59 -4.40 -18.90
N THR A 332 -18.73 -4.22 -17.57
CA THR A 332 -18.54 -2.91 -16.92
C THR A 332 -17.10 -2.70 -16.48
N LYS A 333 -16.69 -1.42 -16.45
CA LYS A 333 -15.40 -0.98 -15.91
C LYS A 333 -15.67 -0.16 -14.66
N VAL A 334 -15.12 -0.60 -13.53
CA VAL A 334 -15.28 0.05 -12.23
C VAL A 334 -13.91 0.47 -11.70
N ARG A 335 -13.80 1.71 -11.20
CA ARG A 335 -12.59 2.14 -10.51
C ARG A 335 -12.60 1.55 -9.09
N PRO A 336 -11.63 0.70 -8.71
CA PRO A 336 -11.57 0.16 -7.37
C PRO A 336 -11.16 1.24 -6.37
N SER A 337 -11.56 1.06 -5.12
CA SER A 337 -11.25 1.96 -4.02
C SER A 337 -11.03 1.18 -2.73
N LEU A 338 -10.15 1.73 -1.89
CA LEU A 338 -9.76 1.18 -0.61
C LEU A 338 -10.13 2.19 0.48
N ILE A 339 -10.72 1.70 1.57
CA ILE A 339 -10.97 2.47 2.78
C ILE A 339 -9.77 2.28 3.70
N VAL A 340 -9.07 3.37 4.01
CA VAL A 340 -7.99 3.38 4.99
C VAL A 340 -8.54 3.93 6.30
N ILE A 341 -8.31 3.21 7.39
CA ILE A 341 -8.70 3.62 8.74
C ILE A 341 -7.41 4.00 9.48
N ARG A 342 -7.32 5.27 9.86
CA ARG A 342 -6.16 5.83 10.57
C ARG A 342 -6.26 5.59 12.08
N ALA A 343 -5.15 5.73 12.80
CA ALA A 343 -5.11 5.48 14.24
C ALA A 343 -5.95 6.48 15.05
N ASP A 344 -6.12 7.72 14.56
CA ASP A 344 -7.04 8.73 15.10
C ASP A 344 -8.53 8.42 14.83
N GLY A 345 -8.83 7.31 14.15
CA GLY A 345 -10.18 6.85 13.83
C GLY A 345 -10.77 7.43 12.54
N LYS A 346 -10.09 8.38 11.88
CA LYS A 346 -10.55 8.91 10.60
C LYS A 346 -10.50 7.83 9.52
N LYS A 347 -11.46 7.93 8.60
CA LYS A 347 -11.57 7.07 7.43
C LYS A 347 -11.41 7.89 6.18
N GLU A 348 -10.63 7.39 5.25
CA GLU A 348 -10.47 7.99 3.93
C GLU A 348 -10.65 6.93 2.85
N THR A 349 -11.11 7.35 1.68
CA THR A 349 -11.22 6.48 0.51
C THR A 349 -10.12 6.85 -0.47
N ILE A 350 -9.26 5.90 -0.79
CA ILE A 350 -8.16 6.08 -1.73
C ILE A 350 -8.36 5.22 -2.98
N THR A 351 -7.90 5.73 -4.13
CA THR A 351 -7.95 5.04 -5.43
C THR A 351 -6.58 4.88 -6.08
N GLU A 352 -5.54 5.47 -5.50
CA GLU A 352 -4.18 5.54 -6.04
C GLU A 352 -3.18 4.87 -5.10
N GLY A 353 -2.06 4.40 -5.63
CA GLY A 353 -1.01 3.72 -4.84
C GLY A 353 -1.37 2.32 -4.36
N VAL A 354 -2.58 1.82 -4.64
CA VAL A 354 -3.04 0.47 -4.24
C VAL A 354 -2.69 -0.55 -5.32
N ALA A 355 -1.97 -1.61 -4.93
CA ALA A 355 -1.74 -2.76 -5.78
C ALA A 355 -2.91 -3.75 -5.67
N TRP A 356 -3.55 -4.05 -6.80
CA TRP A 356 -4.72 -4.92 -6.85
C TRP A 356 -4.39 -6.26 -7.51
N THR A 357 -4.90 -7.34 -6.93
CA THR A 357 -4.85 -8.69 -7.51
C THR A 357 -6.22 -9.36 -7.45
N THR A 358 -6.41 -10.39 -8.27
CA THR A 358 -7.67 -11.14 -8.41
C THR A 358 -7.36 -12.62 -8.47
N THR A 359 -8.20 -13.45 -7.85
CA THR A 359 -8.06 -14.91 -7.92
C THR A 359 -8.51 -15.49 -9.27
N SER A 360 -9.23 -14.73 -10.11
CA SER A 360 -9.67 -15.20 -11.43
C SER A 360 -9.77 -14.05 -12.44
N LYS A 361 -8.74 -13.92 -13.30
CA LYS A 361 -8.70 -12.93 -14.39
C LYS A 361 -9.76 -13.18 -15.48
N GLU A 362 -10.21 -14.43 -15.62
CA GLU A 362 -11.27 -14.82 -16.56
C GLU A 362 -12.65 -14.31 -16.14
N ARG A 363 -12.88 -14.08 -14.83
CA ARG A 363 -14.13 -13.52 -14.30
C ARG A 363 -14.05 -12.03 -14.06
N LEU A 364 -12.96 -11.56 -13.48
CA LEU A 364 -12.70 -10.16 -13.21
C LEU A 364 -11.25 -9.84 -13.56
N ALA A 365 -11.04 -9.08 -14.63
CA ALA A 365 -9.72 -8.61 -15.02
C ALA A 365 -9.40 -7.26 -14.36
N ILE A 366 -8.12 -6.98 -14.14
CA ILE A 366 -7.63 -5.67 -13.70
C ILE A 366 -6.87 -5.08 -14.88
N GLU A 367 -7.46 -4.10 -15.55
CA GLU A 367 -6.94 -3.51 -16.78
C GLU A 367 -6.77 -2.00 -16.57
N ASN A 368 -5.53 -1.49 -16.68
CA ASN A 368 -5.20 -0.08 -16.48
C ASN A 368 -5.74 0.48 -15.14
N GLY A 369 -5.62 -0.31 -14.06
CA GLY A 369 -6.10 0.08 -12.73
C GLY A 369 -7.61 0.03 -12.54
N LEU A 370 -8.39 -0.47 -13.52
CA LEU A 370 -9.83 -0.65 -13.43
C LEU A 370 -10.19 -2.13 -13.29
N PHE A 371 -11.24 -2.41 -12.51
CA PHE A 371 -11.89 -3.71 -12.48
C PHE A 371 -12.80 -3.86 -13.70
N VAL A 372 -12.63 -4.94 -14.45
CA VAL A 372 -13.41 -5.24 -15.66
C VAL A 372 -14.12 -6.58 -15.48
N GLY A 373 -15.45 -6.55 -15.35
CA GLY A 373 -16.26 -7.75 -15.30
C GLY A 373 -16.19 -8.50 -16.63
N LYS A 374 -15.87 -9.80 -16.62
CA LYS A 374 -15.74 -10.64 -17.82
C LYS A 374 -16.76 -11.77 -17.83
N GLN A 375 -16.81 -12.53 -16.75
CA GLN A 375 -17.68 -13.70 -16.63
C GLN A 375 -18.34 -13.74 -15.25
N SER A 376 -19.63 -14.05 -15.24
CA SER A 376 -20.41 -14.20 -14.00
C SER A 376 -19.81 -15.27 -13.09
N GLY A 377 -19.78 -14.98 -11.79
CA GLY A 377 -19.31 -15.89 -10.76
C GLY A 377 -18.61 -15.17 -9.60
N PRO A 378 -18.31 -15.89 -8.51
CA PRO A 378 -17.55 -15.34 -7.40
C PRO A 378 -16.06 -15.20 -7.76
N VAL A 379 -15.44 -14.18 -7.20
CA VAL A 379 -13.99 -13.91 -7.26
C VAL A 379 -13.56 -13.23 -5.95
N VAL A 380 -12.29 -13.38 -5.58
CA VAL A 380 -11.69 -12.64 -4.47
C VAL A 380 -10.71 -11.65 -5.05
N VAL A 381 -10.80 -10.40 -4.62
CA VAL A 381 -9.78 -9.39 -4.90
C VAL A 381 -8.97 -9.13 -3.64
N ASN A 382 -7.66 -8.94 -3.82
CA ASN A 382 -6.78 -8.50 -2.75
C ASN A 382 -6.22 -7.12 -3.10
N ALA A 383 -6.28 -6.22 -2.13
CA ALA A 383 -5.64 -4.93 -2.16
C ALA A 383 -4.41 -4.97 -1.26
N THR A 384 -3.29 -4.46 -1.76
CA THR A 384 -2.11 -4.17 -0.97
C THR A 384 -1.85 -2.68 -1.05
N TYR A 385 -1.73 -2.04 0.10
CA TYR A 385 -1.33 -0.64 0.22
C TYR A 385 -0.29 -0.56 1.32
N GLU A 386 0.92 -0.11 0.96
CA GLU A 386 2.10 -0.22 1.83
C GLU A 386 2.34 -1.69 2.24
N ASP A 387 2.46 -2.00 3.53
CA ASP A 387 2.58 -3.35 4.08
C ASP A 387 1.24 -3.92 4.59
N HIS A 388 0.13 -3.24 4.30
CA HIS A 388 -1.21 -3.64 4.67
C HIS A 388 -1.90 -4.38 3.52
N THR A 389 -2.63 -5.44 3.85
CA THR A 389 -3.42 -6.22 2.89
C THR A 389 -4.88 -6.35 3.33
N ALA A 390 -5.79 -6.30 2.36
CA ALA A 390 -7.21 -6.58 2.58
C ALA A 390 -7.80 -7.35 1.41
N SER A 391 -8.78 -8.19 1.70
CA SER A 391 -9.47 -9.01 0.70
C SER A 391 -10.96 -8.73 0.71
N LEU A 392 -11.59 -8.84 -0.47
CA LEU A 392 -13.04 -8.77 -0.60
C LEU A 392 -13.55 -9.83 -1.59
N TYR A 393 -14.61 -10.52 -1.17
CA TYR A 393 -15.39 -11.37 -2.05
C TYR A 393 -16.29 -10.50 -2.93
N ILE A 394 -16.09 -10.62 -4.24
CA ILE A 394 -16.88 -9.95 -5.28
C ILE A 394 -17.68 -11.00 -6.04
N LYS A 395 -18.93 -10.68 -6.36
CA LYS A 395 -19.76 -11.44 -7.27
C LYS A 395 -19.86 -10.69 -8.59
N VAL A 396 -19.29 -11.27 -9.65
CA VAL A 396 -19.56 -10.80 -11.00
C VAL A 396 -20.93 -11.32 -11.41
N VAL A 397 -21.81 -10.44 -11.86
CA VAL A 397 -23.17 -10.78 -12.32
C VAL A 397 -23.32 -10.44 -13.80
N PRO A 398 -24.20 -11.13 -14.56
CA PRO A 398 -24.50 -10.73 -15.92
C PRO A 398 -25.05 -9.30 -15.94
N ALA A 399 -24.64 -8.50 -16.92
CA ALA A 399 -25.25 -7.21 -17.14
C ALA A 399 -26.78 -7.35 -17.29
N PRO A 400 -27.57 -6.42 -16.72
CA PRO A 400 -29.01 -6.45 -16.85
C PRO A 400 -29.40 -6.43 -18.34
N GLN A 401 -30.34 -7.30 -18.73
CA GLN A 401 -30.85 -7.26 -20.10
C GLN A 401 -31.62 -5.96 -20.31
N LEU A 402 -31.20 -5.15 -21.30
CA LEU A 402 -31.94 -3.95 -21.69
C LEU A 402 -33.42 -4.29 -21.95
N THR A 403 -34.34 -3.40 -21.59
CA THR A 403 -35.73 -3.49 -22.07
C THR A 403 -35.78 -3.30 -23.59
N ASP A 404 -36.86 -3.74 -24.24
CA ASP A 404 -37.05 -3.56 -25.69
C ASP A 404 -36.97 -2.07 -26.10
N LEU A 405 -37.41 -1.15 -25.23
CA LEU A 405 -37.35 0.29 -25.49
C LEU A 405 -35.92 0.83 -25.39
N GLU A 406 -35.16 0.44 -24.37
CA GLU A 406 -33.76 0.88 -24.22
C GLU A 406 -32.89 0.35 -25.34
N TRP A 407 -33.09 -0.90 -25.72
CA TRP A 407 -32.42 -1.49 -26.87
C TRP A 407 -32.72 -0.71 -28.17
N LEU A 408 -33.99 -0.35 -28.43
CA LEU A 408 -34.36 0.47 -29.58
C LEU A 408 -33.70 1.87 -29.55
N LYS A 409 -33.57 2.48 -28.36
CA LYS A 409 -32.89 3.77 -28.19
C LYS A 409 -31.40 3.66 -28.53
N GLU A 410 -30.72 2.60 -28.08
CA GLU A 410 -29.32 2.37 -28.45
C GLU A 410 -29.14 2.11 -29.94
N GLN A 411 -30.04 1.34 -30.58
CA GLN A 411 -30.01 1.15 -32.03
C GLN A 411 -30.19 2.47 -32.79
N LYS A 412 -31.13 3.32 -32.35
CA LYS A 412 -31.31 4.66 -32.94
C LYS A 412 -30.07 5.53 -32.77
N LYS A 413 -29.48 5.53 -31.57
CA LYS A 413 -28.26 6.29 -31.28
C LYS A 413 -27.11 5.85 -32.17
N ALA A 414 -26.89 4.54 -32.34
CA ALA A 414 -25.89 4.00 -33.26
C ALA A 414 -26.16 4.42 -34.72
N LEU A 415 -27.40 4.36 -35.18
CA LEU A 415 -27.76 4.80 -36.53
C LEU A 415 -27.50 6.30 -36.75
N ASP A 416 -27.79 7.11 -35.73
CA ASP A 416 -27.60 8.56 -35.77
C ASP A 416 -26.12 8.97 -35.68
N GLN A 417 -25.29 8.23 -34.94
CA GLN A 417 -23.88 8.54 -34.70
C GLN A 417 -22.95 7.88 -35.74
N ASN A 418 -23.19 6.62 -36.06
CA ASN A 418 -22.24 5.76 -36.78
C ASN A 418 -22.73 5.36 -38.18
N GLY A 419 -23.99 5.64 -38.52
CA GLY A 419 -24.54 5.28 -39.83
C GLY A 419 -24.78 3.78 -40.02
N THR A 420 -24.83 3.04 -38.91
CA THR A 420 -25.10 1.60 -38.86
C THR A 420 -25.73 1.24 -37.52
N PHE A 421 -26.12 -0.02 -37.37
CA PHE A 421 -26.74 -0.52 -36.14
C PHE A 421 -25.69 -0.90 -35.09
N GLU A 422 -26.11 -0.94 -33.83
CA GLU A 422 -25.25 -1.41 -32.74
C GLU A 422 -24.96 -2.91 -32.94
N GLY A 423 -23.69 -3.30 -32.82
CA GLY A 423 -23.21 -4.67 -33.10
C GLY A 423 -23.02 -5.02 -34.59
N ALA A 424 -23.13 -4.06 -35.52
CA ALA A 424 -22.82 -4.29 -36.93
C ALA A 424 -21.32 -4.07 -37.23
N ASP A 425 -20.70 -5.02 -37.93
CA ASP A 425 -19.27 -4.99 -38.31
C ASP A 425 -18.93 -3.94 -39.39
N TYR A 426 -19.93 -3.53 -40.18
CA TYR A 426 -19.76 -2.57 -41.27
C TYR A 426 -20.87 -1.52 -41.26
N ARG A 427 -20.60 -0.38 -41.91
CA ARG A 427 -21.54 0.75 -42.03
C ARG A 427 -21.81 1.17 -43.47
N ILE A 428 -22.85 1.98 -43.65
CA ILE A 428 -23.10 2.67 -44.92
C ILE A 428 -21.85 3.47 -45.31
N GLY A 429 -21.41 3.33 -46.55
CA GLY A 429 -20.24 3.99 -47.11
C GLY A 429 -18.94 3.16 -47.08
N ASP A 430 -18.89 2.04 -46.34
CA ASP A 430 -17.69 1.17 -46.33
C ASP A 430 -17.48 0.47 -47.68
N LEU A 431 -16.23 0.14 -48.01
CA LEU A 431 -15.92 -0.59 -49.25
C LEU A 431 -16.52 -2.00 -49.21
N TYR A 432 -17.41 -2.31 -50.15
CA TYR A 432 -18.12 -3.58 -50.19
C TYR A 432 -17.19 -4.79 -50.41
N ALA A 433 -16.04 -4.57 -51.06
CA ALA A 433 -15.01 -5.58 -51.24
C ALA A 433 -14.45 -6.10 -49.91
N LYS A 434 -14.43 -5.28 -48.85
CA LYS A 434 -13.92 -5.65 -47.51
C LYS A 434 -14.94 -6.37 -46.63
N VAL A 435 -16.21 -6.36 -47.02
CA VAL A 435 -17.27 -7.08 -46.31
C VAL A 435 -17.00 -8.59 -46.42
N ARG A 436 -17.01 -9.30 -45.30
CA ARG A 436 -16.87 -10.77 -45.27
C ARG A 436 -18.27 -11.42 -45.15
N GLY A 437 -18.32 -12.74 -45.20
CA GLY A 437 -19.57 -13.50 -45.08
C GLY A 437 -20.02 -14.22 -46.35
N THR A 438 -21.10 -14.97 -46.22
CA THR A 438 -21.70 -15.83 -47.25
C THR A 438 -22.63 -15.04 -48.17
N ALA A 439 -23.07 -15.61 -49.29
CA ALA A 439 -24.04 -14.93 -50.16
C ALA A 439 -25.38 -14.72 -49.43
N GLY A 440 -25.85 -13.48 -49.32
CA GLY A 440 -27.10 -13.11 -48.66
C GLY A 440 -28.15 -12.59 -49.64
N LYS A 441 -29.43 -12.92 -49.42
CA LYS A 441 -30.55 -12.35 -50.19
C LYS A 441 -31.68 -11.91 -49.27
N LEU A 442 -32.34 -10.81 -49.62
CA LEU A 442 -33.68 -10.47 -49.14
C LEU A 442 -34.65 -10.65 -50.30
N LEU A 443 -35.67 -11.49 -50.10
CA LEU A 443 -36.81 -11.63 -50.99
C LEU A 443 -37.99 -10.85 -50.40
N LEU A 444 -38.70 -10.10 -51.24
CA LEU A 444 -40.02 -9.54 -50.95
C LEU A 444 -41.01 -10.13 -51.96
N ASP A 445 -42.02 -10.86 -51.48
CA ASP A 445 -42.99 -11.58 -52.30
C ASP A 445 -42.34 -12.50 -53.34
N LYS A 446 -41.36 -13.29 -52.88
CA LYS A 446 -40.52 -14.19 -53.71
C LYS A 446 -39.66 -13.47 -54.77
N LYS A 447 -39.70 -12.13 -54.86
CA LYS A 447 -38.83 -11.34 -55.75
C LYS A 447 -37.60 -10.87 -54.99
N VAL A 448 -36.44 -10.94 -55.61
CA VAL A 448 -35.18 -10.49 -54.98
C VAL A 448 -35.20 -8.97 -54.83
N ALA A 449 -35.23 -8.51 -53.59
CA ALA A 449 -35.16 -7.09 -53.23
C ALA A 449 -33.72 -6.64 -52.94
N THR A 450 -32.90 -7.52 -52.37
CA THR A 450 -31.51 -7.23 -52.01
C THR A 450 -30.64 -8.45 -52.29
N ARG A 451 -29.44 -8.22 -52.85
CA ARG A 451 -28.35 -9.19 -52.92
C ARG A 451 -27.14 -8.60 -52.21
N GLY A 452 -26.54 -9.35 -51.29
CA GLY A 452 -25.46 -8.87 -50.44
C GLY A 452 -24.59 -9.98 -49.88
N LYS A 453 -23.76 -9.65 -48.88
CA LYS A 453 -23.03 -10.60 -48.05
C LYS A 453 -23.71 -10.70 -46.68
N PHE A 454 -23.99 -11.92 -46.25
CA PHE A 454 -24.57 -12.25 -44.96
C PHE A 454 -23.45 -12.50 -43.94
N GLN A 455 -23.40 -11.69 -42.88
CA GLN A 455 -22.41 -11.82 -41.79
C GLN A 455 -23.07 -11.51 -40.45
N GLY A 456 -22.90 -12.41 -39.48
CA GLY A 456 -23.58 -12.31 -38.19
C GLY A 456 -25.10 -12.38 -38.35
N SER A 457 -25.77 -11.26 -38.08
CA SER A 457 -27.23 -11.10 -38.26
C SER A 457 -27.60 -10.10 -39.38
N TRP A 458 -26.62 -9.71 -40.19
CA TRP A 458 -26.74 -8.60 -41.14
C TRP A 458 -26.54 -9.07 -42.58
N ILE A 459 -27.27 -8.44 -43.51
CA ILE A 459 -26.96 -8.50 -44.95
C ILE A 459 -26.48 -7.12 -45.37
N TYR A 460 -25.21 -7.02 -45.72
CA TYR A 460 -24.64 -5.80 -46.29
C TYR A 460 -24.71 -5.88 -47.81
N ALA A 461 -25.19 -4.82 -48.45
CA ALA A 461 -25.35 -4.79 -49.91
C ALA A 461 -24.80 -3.51 -50.53
N ALA A 462 -24.34 -3.67 -51.78
CA ALA A 462 -23.95 -2.58 -52.65
C ALA A 462 -24.81 -2.65 -53.91
N THR A 463 -25.90 -1.89 -53.91
CA THR A 463 -26.90 -1.86 -54.99
C THR A 463 -26.51 -0.82 -56.05
N ASN A 464 -27.19 -0.85 -57.21
CA ASN A 464 -27.00 0.14 -58.29
C ASN A 464 -25.54 0.31 -58.75
N ARG A 465 -24.79 -0.80 -58.82
CA ARG A 465 -23.35 -0.83 -59.19
C ARG A 465 -22.43 -0.03 -58.25
N SER A 466 -22.88 0.28 -57.03
CA SER A 466 -22.05 0.90 -56.00
C SER A 466 -20.84 0.01 -55.65
N LYS A 467 -19.70 0.63 -55.38
CA LYS A 467 -18.52 -0.04 -54.79
C LYS A 467 -18.54 -0.03 -53.27
N ARG A 468 -19.52 0.65 -52.67
CA ARG A 468 -19.68 0.86 -51.23
C ARG A 468 -21.00 0.28 -50.73
N VAL A 469 -21.01 -0.15 -49.48
CA VAL A 469 -22.22 -0.57 -48.77
C VAL A 469 -23.20 0.60 -48.77
N ASN A 470 -24.36 0.42 -49.39
CA ASN A 470 -25.40 1.46 -49.44
C ASN A 470 -26.75 0.95 -48.90
N GLU A 471 -26.79 -0.31 -48.47
CA GLU A 471 -27.94 -0.93 -47.84
C GLU A 471 -27.48 -1.95 -46.79
N ILE A 472 -28.16 -1.97 -45.64
CA ILE A 472 -27.95 -2.96 -44.57
C ILE A 472 -29.31 -3.51 -44.14
N VAL A 473 -29.47 -4.83 -44.17
CA VAL A 473 -30.67 -5.53 -43.70
C VAL A 473 -30.36 -6.24 -42.38
N PHE A 474 -31.29 -6.17 -41.44
CA PHE A 474 -31.23 -6.85 -40.16
C PHE A 474 -32.53 -7.59 -39.87
N SER A 475 -32.43 -8.91 -39.65
CA SER A 475 -33.59 -9.76 -39.38
C SER A 475 -33.56 -10.25 -37.93
N PHE A 476 -34.72 -10.32 -37.29
CA PHE A 476 -34.83 -10.56 -35.85
C PHE A 476 -34.88 -12.05 -35.45
N TRP A 477 -34.73 -12.99 -36.40
CA TRP A 477 -34.85 -14.45 -36.18
C TRP A 477 -34.18 -15.00 -34.91
N ASN A 478 -32.92 -14.62 -34.65
CA ASN A 478 -32.15 -15.07 -33.48
C ASN A 478 -32.11 -14.06 -32.33
N TYR A 479 -32.85 -12.95 -32.45
CA TYR A 479 -32.84 -11.91 -31.44
C TYR A 479 -33.87 -12.26 -30.35
N LYS A 480 -33.43 -12.31 -29.09
CA LYS A 480 -34.23 -12.66 -27.91
C LYS A 480 -35.39 -11.67 -27.59
N ARG A 481 -35.80 -10.84 -28.56
CA ARG A 481 -36.78 -9.75 -28.41
C ARG A 481 -38.00 -9.94 -29.33
N PRO A 482 -38.87 -10.94 -29.06
CA PRO A 482 -40.00 -11.25 -29.94
C PRO A 482 -41.13 -10.20 -29.92
N ASN A 483 -41.11 -9.26 -28.96
CA ASN A 483 -42.29 -8.49 -28.57
C ASN A 483 -42.28 -7.00 -28.90
N ILE A 484 -41.26 -6.50 -29.60
CA ILE A 484 -41.15 -5.09 -29.97
C ILE A 484 -42.40 -4.65 -30.77
N THR A 485 -43.16 -3.72 -30.19
CA THR A 485 -44.39 -3.17 -30.79
C THR A 485 -44.11 -1.89 -31.56
N GLU A 486 -45.01 -1.51 -32.46
CA GLU A 486 -44.99 -0.22 -33.13
C GLU A 486 -44.92 0.96 -32.13
N ARG A 487 -45.70 0.90 -31.04
CA ARG A 487 -45.66 1.94 -30.00
C ARG A 487 -44.26 2.04 -29.37
N GLY A 488 -43.59 0.92 -29.13
CA GLY A 488 -42.21 0.88 -28.64
C GLY A 488 -41.24 1.55 -29.61
N VAL A 489 -41.36 1.24 -30.91
CA VAL A 489 -40.56 1.88 -31.97
C VAL A 489 -40.81 3.38 -32.00
N GLN A 490 -42.06 3.84 -31.98
CA GLN A 490 -42.39 5.27 -32.02
C GLN A 490 -41.87 6.02 -30.78
N ARG A 491 -41.83 5.39 -29.61
CA ARG A 491 -41.22 5.98 -28.40
C ARG A 491 -39.71 6.16 -28.53
N ALA A 492 -39.02 5.35 -29.34
CA ALA A 492 -37.59 5.48 -29.58
C ALA A 492 -37.27 6.36 -30.80
N PHE A 493 -37.92 6.11 -31.95
CA PHE A 493 -37.63 6.73 -33.25
C PHE A 493 -38.50 7.94 -33.59
N GLY A 494 -39.52 8.24 -32.80
CA GLY A 494 -40.48 9.32 -33.06
C GLY A 494 -41.59 8.90 -34.03
N LYS A 495 -42.21 9.87 -34.70
CA LYS A 495 -43.23 9.60 -35.72
C LYS A 495 -42.57 9.17 -37.04
N PRO A 496 -43.09 8.14 -37.74
CA PRO A 496 -42.55 7.74 -39.02
C PRO A 496 -42.78 8.81 -40.08
N ILE A 497 -41.83 8.98 -40.99
CA ILE A 497 -41.95 9.89 -42.13
C ILE A 497 -42.89 9.34 -43.22
N GLN A 498 -43.03 8.01 -43.28
CA GLN A 498 -43.93 7.35 -44.20
C GLN A 498 -44.39 6.01 -43.63
N THR A 499 -45.63 5.63 -43.94
CA THR A 499 -46.23 4.37 -43.52
C THR A 499 -46.88 3.70 -44.71
N TRP A 500 -46.66 2.39 -44.87
CA TRP A 500 -47.32 1.57 -45.88
C TRP A 500 -47.99 0.37 -45.22
N THR A 501 -49.30 0.26 -45.39
CA THR A 501 -50.05 -0.96 -45.05
C THR A 501 -49.96 -1.91 -46.24
N LYS A 502 -49.50 -3.13 -45.99
CA LYS A 502 -49.33 -4.15 -47.04
C LYS A 502 -50.15 -5.36 -46.62
N LYS A 503 -51.34 -5.52 -47.20
CA LYS A 503 -52.06 -6.80 -47.07
C LYS A 503 -51.32 -7.83 -47.93
N SER A 504 -50.93 -8.94 -47.31
CA SER A 504 -50.46 -10.16 -47.99
C SER A 504 -49.04 -10.15 -48.57
N LYS A 505 -48.12 -9.31 -48.08
CA LYS A 505 -46.70 -9.41 -48.49
C LYS A 505 -45.90 -10.33 -47.58
N THR A 506 -44.88 -10.99 -48.11
CA THR A 506 -43.91 -11.77 -47.31
C THR A 506 -42.50 -11.24 -47.52
N PHE A 507 -41.68 -11.25 -46.48
CA PHE A 507 -40.24 -11.17 -46.64
C PHE A 507 -39.59 -12.51 -46.32
N GLU A 508 -38.47 -12.79 -46.98
CA GLU A 508 -37.64 -13.94 -46.71
C GLU A 508 -36.16 -13.57 -46.81
N THR A 509 -35.39 -13.77 -45.74
CA THR A 509 -33.92 -13.61 -45.77
C THR A 509 -33.27 -14.96 -45.99
N ILE A 510 -32.25 -15.02 -46.85
CA ILE A 510 -31.52 -16.24 -47.21
C ILE A 510 -30.04 -16.05 -46.90
N ASN A 511 -29.45 -17.04 -46.23
CA ASN A 511 -28.02 -17.16 -45.99
C ASN A 511 -27.45 -18.35 -46.80
N GLY A 512 -26.65 -18.04 -47.82
CA GLY A 512 -26.19 -19.00 -48.83
C GLY A 512 -27.38 -19.55 -49.63
N SER A 513 -27.70 -20.82 -49.40
CA SER A 513 -28.87 -21.52 -49.95
C SER A 513 -29.99 -21.73 -48.93
N LYS A 514 -29.77 -21.44 -47.65
CA LYS A 514 -30.73 -21.72 -46.58
C LYS A 514 -31.64 -20.53 -46.32
N SER A 515 -32.95 -20.78 -46.32
CA SER A 515 -33.94 -19.83 -45.80
C SER A 515 -33.64 -19.60 -44.32
N TRP A 516 -33.46 -18.33 -43.94
CA TRP A 516 -33.06 -17.94 -42.60
C TRP A 516 -34.24 -17.41 -41.79
N GLU A 517 -35.06 -16.56 -42.39
CA GLU A 517 -36.29 -16.06 -41.79
C GLU A 517 -37.32 -15.82 -42.89
N LYS A 518 -38.58 -16.18 -42.62
CA LYS A 518 -39.70 -15.91 -43.51
C LYS A 518 -40.93 -15.51 -42.73
N ARG A 519 -41.49 -14.33 -43.01
CA ARG A 519 -42.65 -13.77 -42.30
C ARG A 519 -43.58 -13.01 -43.23
N SER A 520 -44.87 -13.03 -42.90
CA SER A 520 -45.86 -12.13 -43.46
C SER A 520 -45.66 -10.72 -42.91
N VAL A 521 -45.70 -9.72 -43.78
CA VAL A 521 -45.58 -8.29 -43.47
C VAL A 521 -46.97 -7.68 -43.51
N GLY A 522 -47.41 -7.09 -42.40
CA GLY A 522 -48.64 -6.30 -42.35
C GLY A 522 -48.39 -4.82 -42.61
N LYS A 523 -47.24 -4.30 -42.17
CA LYS A 523 -46.95 -2.87 -42.18
C LYS A 523 -45.46 -2.59 -42.35
N ILE A 524 -45.14 -1.49 -43.01
CA ILE A 524 -43.78 -0.95 -43.12
C ILE A 524 -43.83 0.52 -42.71
N THR A 525 -42.86 0.97 -41.92
CA THR A 525 -42.68 2.40 -41.60
C THR A 525 -41.27 2.85 -41.93
N ALA A 526 -41.11 4.06 -42.43
CA ALA A 526 -39.81 4.69 -42.66
C ALA A 526 -39.51 5.74 -41.60
N TYR A 527 -38.24 5.81 -41.19
CA TYR A 527 -37.70 6.85 -40.33
C TYR A 527 -36.41 7.43 -40.93
N ARG A 528 -36.17 8.72 -40.67
CA ARG A 528 -34.93 9.40 -41.05
C ARG A 528 -33.95 9.37 -39.90
N THR A 529 -32.68 9.06 -40.17
CA THR A 529 -31.60 9.17 -39.18
C THR A 529 -30.94 10.55 -39.26
N LYS A 530 -30.18 10.95 -38.23
CA LYS A 530 -29.40 12.20 -38.25
C LYS A 530 -28.35 12.22 -39.36
N GLN A 531 -27.83 11.06 -39.76
CA GLN A 531 -26.93 10.93 -40.91
C GLN A 531 -27.63 11.05 -42.27
N LYS A 532 -28.92 11.42 -42.30
CA LYS A 532 -29.74 11.52 -43.52
C LYS A 532 -29.90 10.18 -44.24
N HIS A 533 -29.67 9.06 -43.56
CA HIS A 533 -30.06 7.73 -44.03
C HIS A 533 -31.53 7.48 -43.74
N THR A 534 -32.11 6.47 -44.39
CA THR A 534 -33.49 6.06 -44.15
C THR A 534 -33.53 4.63 -43.67
N VAL A 535 -34.18 4.38 -42.54
CA VAL A 535 -34.42 3.02 -42.03
C VAL A 535 -35.89 2.66 -42.23
N TRP A 536 -36.12 1.58 -42.96
CA TRP A 536 -37.42 0.94 -43.07
C TRP A 536 -37.53 -0.14 -42.02
N MET A 537 -38.69 -0.18 -41.37
CA MET A 537 -38.99 -1.10 -40.28
C MET A 537 -40.21 -1.91 -40.68
N TYR A 538 -40.08 -3.23 -40.67
CA TYR A 538 -41.10 -4.15 -41.15
C TYR A 538 -41.77 -4.81 -39.96
N TYR A 539 -43.09 -4.73 -39.93
CA TYR A 539 -43.92 -5.35 -38.90
C TYR A 539 -44.71 -6.51 -39.49
N ASP A 540 -44.83 -7.57 -38.72
CA ASP A 540 -45.69 -8.69 -39.07
C ASP A 540 -47.18 -8.33 -38.98
N THR A 541 -48.04 -9.28 -39.34
CA THR A 541 -49.50 -9.11 -39.27
C THR A 541 -50.02 -8.96 -37.83
N GLY A 542 -49.22 -9.29 -36.82
CA GLY A 542 -49.50 -9.04 -35.40
C GLY A 542 -48.97 -7.70 -34.90
N GLY A 543 -48.42 -6.85 -35.77
CA GLY A 543 -47.90 -5.52 -35.42
C GLY A 543 -46.56 -5.55 -34.67
N LYS A 544 -45.82 -6.65 -34.76
CA LYS A 544 -44.50 -6.80 -34.12
C LYS A 544 -43.39 -6.55 -35.13
N LEU A 545 -42.35 -5.83 -34.70
CA LEU A 545 -41.18 -5.55 -35.53
C LEU A 545 -40.39 -6.84 -35.81
N ARG A 546 -39.98 -7.03 -37.07
CA ARG A 546 -39.27 -8.24 -37.54
C ARG A 546 -38.04 -7.99 -38.40
N MET A 547 -37.89 -6.80 -38.97
CA MET A 547 -36.74 -6.50 -39.80
C MET A 547 -36.47 -4.99 -39.84
N PHE A 548 -35.19 -4.62 -39.83
CA PHE A 548 -34.74 -3.30 -40.27
C PHE A 548 -34.09 -3.39 -41.65
N ARG A 549 -34.27 -2.33 -42.43
CA ARG A 549 -33.60 -2.15 -43.71
C ARG A 549 -33.14 -0.71 -43.82
N LEU A 550 -31.84 -0.49 -43.64
CA LEU A 550 -31.19 0.82 -43.69
C LEU A 550 -30.69 1.10 -45.10
N PHE A 551 -30.89 2.33 -45.57
CA PHE A 551 -30.45 2.79 -46.89
C PHE A 551 -29.68 4.10 -46.78
N GLU A 552 -28.62 4.24 -47.58
CA GLU A 552 -27.96 5.52 -47.83
C GLU A 552 -28.95 6.52 -48.45
N LYS A 553 -29.65 6.10 -49.51
CA LYS A 553 -30.73 6.84 -50.18
C LYS A 553 -31.87 5.87 -50.49
N VAL A 554 -33.11 6.31 -50.28
CA VAL A 554 -34.30 5.49 -50.54
C VAL A 554 -34.33 5.09 -52.02
N PRO A 555 -34.50 3.80 -52.35
CA PRO A 555 -34.72 3.37 -53.73
C PRO A 555 -35.97 4.06 -54.30
N LYS A 556 -35.86 4.65 -55.50
CA LYS A 556 -36.99 5.25 -56.21
C LYS A 556 -38.03 4.21 -56.60
#